data_AF-A0A960UQH4-F1
#
_entry.id   AF-A0A960UQH4-F1
#
_cell.length_a   1.000
_cell.length_b   1.000
_cell.length_c   1.000
_cell.angle_alpha   90.00
_cell.angle_beta   90.00
_cell.angle_gamma   90.00
#
_symmetry.space_group_name_H-M   'P 1'
#
loop_
_entity.id
_entity.type
_entity.pdbx_description
1 polymer ?
#
loop_
_entity_poly.entity_id
_entity_poly.type
_entity_poly.pdbx_seq_one_letter_code
_entity_poly.pdbx_strand_id
1 'polypeptide(L)'
;AEVLVKLHAQSPDISQGVSEGEGLHLDQGAGDQGLMFGFACKETPSLMPMPIDLSHKLVKYLAELRHNGTIKEVLPDSKSQVTVEYRDGKPHRVDTVVISTQHMADVTHKHLEELLIESVIKKVVPAELLKDTRFLINPTGRFVIGGPHGDCGLTGRKIIVDTYGGYGRHGGGAFSGKDPSKVDRSAAYMARYAAKNVVAAGLADKCEVQLSYAIGYPEPTSVLVDTFGTGTMDDDKIAQRVRDSFDFRPGGIVRELKLLEPGRKYRETAAYGHFGREGDTFTWERTDRADALKG
;
A
#
# COMPACT_ATOMS: atom_id res chain seq x y z
N ALA A 1 27.75 4.16 -13.95
CA ALA A 1 26.98 4.70 -12.81
C ALA A 1 27.90 4.73 -11.60
N GLU A 2 27.85 5.78 -10.80
CA GLU A 2 28.60 5.92 -9.56
C GLU A 2 27.72 5.48 -8.37
N VAL A 3 28.31 4.85 -7.35
CA VAL A 3 27.62 4.48 -6.11
C VAL A 3 28.34 5.13 -4.94
N LEU A 4 27.64 6.03 -4.24
CA LEU A 4 28.15 6.75 -3.08
C LEU A 4 27.46 6.23 -1.81
N VAL A 5 28.25 5.76 -0.83
CA VAL A 5 27.74 5.23 0.45
C VAL A 5 28.11 6.20 1.58
N LYS A 6 27.09 6.77 2.23
CA LYS A 6 27.23 7.70 3.36
C LYS A 6 26.30 7.29 4.51
N LEU A 7 26.61 6.16 5.14
CA LEU A 7 25.82 5.59 6.24
C LEU A 7 26.44 5.94 7.59
N HIS A 8 25.59 6.23 8.57
CA HIS A 8 25.97 6.50 9.96
C HIS A 8 25.23 5.53 10.90
N ALA A 9 25.78 5.30 12.09
CA ALA A 9 25.08 4.57 13.14
C ALA A 9 23.87 5.38 13.66
N GLN A 10 22.88 4.69 14.23
CA GLN A 10 21.75 5.34 14.88
C GLN A 10 22.23 6.13 16.11
N SER A 11 21.59 7.27 16.39
CA SER A 11 21.87 8.06 17.59
C SER A 11 21.56 7.24 18.86
N PRO A 12 22.49 7.16 19.83
CA PRO A 12 22.24 6.48 21.11
C PRO A 12 21.10 7.14 21.91
N ASP A 13 20.93 8.46 21.80
CA ASP A 13 19.86 9.22 22.47
C ASP A 13 18.46 8.80 21.98
N ILE A 14 18.37 8.38 20.72
CA ILE A 14 17.13 7.82 20.15
C ILE A 14 16.99 6.35 20.59
N SER A 15 18.09 5.59 20.57
CA SER A 15 18.07 4.16 20.87
C SER A 15 17.53 3.86 22.27
N GLN A 16 17.94 4.62 23.29
CA GLN A 16 17.56 4.36 24.68
C GLN A 16 16.05 4.42 24.95
N GLY A 17 15.26 5.14 24.12
CA GLY A 17 13.80 5.19 24.26
C GLY A 17 13.07 4.15 23.43
N VAL A 18 13.76 3.49 22.50
CA VAL A 18 13.17 2.59 21.50
C VAL A 18 13.53 1.13 21.81
N SER A 19 14.70 0.87 22.38
CA SER A 19 15.13 -0.46 22.79
C SER A 19 14.26 -0.98 23.95
N GLU A 20 13.86 -2.25 23.88
CA GLU A 20 13.20 -2.93 25.00
C GLU A 20 14.18 -3.07 26.19
N GLY A 21 13.69 -2.82 27.40
CA GLY A 21 14.47 -2.87 28.65
C GLY A 21 15.36 -1.65 28.92
N GLU A 22 15.34 -0.63 28.07
CA GLU A 22 16.10 0.62 28.23
C GLU A 22 15.16 1.82 28.38
N GLY A 23 15.66 2.92 28.95
CA GLY A 23 14.92 4.19 28.99
C GLY A 23 13.85 4.29 30.09
N LEU A 24 12.86 5.16 29.85
CA LEU A 24 11.79 5.47 30.82
C LEU A 24 10.70 4.39 30.89
N HIS A 25 10.58 3.58 29.84
CA HIS A 25 9.59 2.52 29.70
C HIS A 25 10.32 1.22 29.34
N LEU A 26 9.98 0.11 30.01
CA LEU A 26 10.65 -1.17 29.75
C LEU A 26 10.16 -1.85 28.48
N ASP A 27 8.94 -1.55 28.04
CA ASP A 27 8.41 -1.99 26.74
C ASP A 27 9.06 -1.19 25.59
N GLN A 28 9.16 -1.81 24.41
CA GLN A 28 9.67 -1.16 23.20
C GLN A 28 8.85 0.11 22.85
N GLY A 29 9.48 1.28 22.95
CA GLY A 29 8.88 2.57 22.57
C GLY A 29 8.83 2.81 21.05
N ALA A 30 7.99 3.76 20.63
CA ALA A 30 7.93 4.14 19.21
C ALA A 30 9.23 4.80 18.74
N GLY A 31 9.72 4.40 17.55
CA GLY A 31 10.95 4.93 16.96
C GLY A 31 10.93 6.43 16.60
N ASP A 32 9.75 7.01 16.50
CA ASP A 32 9.50 8.43 16.24
C ASP A 32 8.05 8.77 16.64
N GLN A 33 7.71 10.06 16.69
CA GLN A 33 6.32 10.50 16.68
C GLN A 33 5.70 10.32 15.30
N GLY A 34 4.38 10.17 15.23
CA GLY A 34 3.71 10.22 13.93
C GLY A 34 2.25 9.79 13.94
N LEU A 35 1.66 9.86 12.74
CA LEU A 35 0.29 9.48 12.43
C LEU A 35 0.32 8.38 11.36
N MET A 36 -0.47 7.34 11.51
CA MET A 36 -0.55 6.23 10.56
C MET A 36 -2.00 5.88 10.29
N PHE A 37 -2.30 5.52 9.04
CA PHE A 37 -3.65 5.20 8.60
C PHE A 37 -3.70 3.83 7.92
N GLY A 38 -4.71 3.08 8.29
CA GLY A 38 -5.10 1.79 7.73
C GLY A 38 -6.44 1.92 7.05
N PHE A 39 -6.62 1.37 5.85
CA PHE A 39 -7.90 1.43 5.16
C PHE A 39 -8.27 0.08 4.55
N ALA A 40 -9.56 -0.25 4.54
CA ALA A 40 -10.11 -1.37 3.79
C ALA A 40 -11.54 -1.08 3.30
N CYS A 41 -11.93 -1.70 2.19
CA CYS A 41 -13.29 -1.63 1.67
C CYS A 41 -13.65 -2.88 0.84
N LYS A 42 -14.94 -3.15 0.64
CA LYS A 42 -15.42 -4.31 -0.13
C LYS A 42 -15.37 -4.15 -1.67
N GLU A 43 -14.73 -3.12 -2.19
CA GLU A 43 -14.72 -2.83 -3.63
C GLU A 43 -13.95 -3.86 -4.47
N THR A 44 -12.96 -4.54 -3.88
CA THR A 44 -12.17 -5.58 -4.54
C THR A 44 -12.02 -6.80 -3.63
N PRO A 45 -11.68 -7.99 -4.17
CA PRO A 45 -11.41 -9.18 -3.36
C PRO A 45 -10.24 -9.00 -2.37
N SER A 46 -9.27 -8.15 -2.70
CA SER A 46 -8.14 -7.79 -1.83
C SER A 46 -8.52 -6.81 -0.71
N LEU A 47 -9.79 -6.42 -0.62
CA LEU A 47 -10.34 -5.41 0.27
C LEU A 47 -9.65 -4.04 0.13
N MET A 48 -9.36 -3.63 -1.11
CA MET A 48 -8.71 -2.37 -1.49
C MET A 48 -9.65 -1.48 -2.30
N PRO A 49 -9.41 -0.15 -2.36
CA PRO A 49 -10.10 0.71 -3.31
C PRO A 49 -9.80 0.28 -4.76
N MET A 50 -10.83 0.19 -5.59
CA MET A 50 -10.69 -0.32 -6.96
C MET A 50 -9.67 0.46 -7.83
N PRO A 51 -9.59 1.81 -7.80
CA PRO A 51 -8.66 2.56 -8.66
C PRO A 51 -7.19 2.21 -8.44
N ILE A 52 -6.76 2.13 -7.17
CA ILE A 52 -5.37 1.84 -6.84
C ILE A 52 -5.04 0.35 -7.06
N ASP A 53 -5.97 -0.55 -6.75
CA ASP A 53 -5.81 -1.99 -6.97
C ASP A 53 -5.61 -2.30 -8.46
N LEU A 54 -6.45 -1.74 -9.34
CA LEU A 54 -6.29 -1.88 -10.80
C LEU A 54 -5.00 -1.21 -11.30
N SER A 55 -4.68 -0.01 -10.82
CA SER A 55 -3.46 0.70 -11.23
C SER A 55 -2.22 -0.14 -10.92
N HIS A 56 -2.10 -0.70 -9.71
CA HIS A 56 -1.01 -1.60 -9.34
C HIS A 56 -0.96 -2.86 -10.20
N LYS A 57 -2.09 -3.53 -10.39
CA LYS A 57 -2.16 -4.76 -11.19
C LYS A 57 -1.72 -4.53 -12.64
N LEU A 58 -2.07 -3.38 -13.24
CA LEU A 58 -1.66 -3.04 -14.60
C LEU A 58 -0.12 -2.97 -14.76
N VAL A 59 0.55 -2.19 -13.91
CA VAL A 59 2.02 -2.06 -14.01
C VAL A 59 2.76 -3.31 -13.56
N LYS A 60 2.21 -4.06 -12.59
CA LYS A 60 2.77 -5.34 -12.16
C LYS A 60 2.70 -6.36 -13.29
N TYR A 61 1.53 -6.51 -13.92
CA TYR A 61 1.33 -7.45 -15.02
C TYR A 61 2.15 -7.07 -16.25
N LEU A 62 2.22 -5.78 -16.60
CA LEU A 62 3.11 -5.31 -17.67
C LEU A 62 4.58 -5.65 -17.39
N ALA A 63 5.04 -5.46 -16.15
CA ALA A 63 6.39 -5.83 -15.76
C ALA A 63 6.64 -7.35 -15.82
N GLU A 64 5.64 -8.17 -15.48
CA GLU A 64 5.71 -9.64 -15.61
C GLU A 64 5.88 -10.06 -17.07
N LEU A 65 5.05 -9.52 -17.99
CA LEU A 65 5.14 -9.79 -19.43
C LEU A 65 6.46 -9.30 -20.04
N ARG A 66 7.00 -8.19 -19.53
CA ARG A 66 8.33 -7.71 -19.94
C ARG A 66 9.44 -8.65 -19.45
N HIS A 67 9.42 -9.05 -18.17
CA HIS A 67 10.47 -9.88 -17.58
C HIS A 67 10.50 -11.29 -18.16
N ASN A 68 9.35 -11.87 -18.53
CA ASN A 68 9.28 -13.19 -19.12
C ASN A 68 9.47 -13.20 -20.65
N GLY A 69 9.64 -12.02 -21.26
CA GLY A 69 9.90 -11.87 -22.70
C GLY A 69 8.67 -12.00 -23.60
N THR A 70 7.45 -12.02 -23.04
CA THR A 70 6.20 -12.00 -23.82
C THR A 70 6.05 -10.67 -24.57
N ILE A 71 6.40 -9.56 -23.92
CA ILE A 71 6.45 -8.22 -24.52
C ILE A 71 7.91 -7.76 -24.48
N LYS A 72 8.52 -7.55 -25.64
CA LYS A 72 9.94 -7.15 -25.77
C LYS A 72 10.10 -5.67 -26.11
N GLU A 73 9.01 -5.06 -26.57
CA GLU A 73 8.88 -3.68 -27.03
C GLU A 73 9.00 -2.68 -25.89
N VAL A 74 8.68 -3.11 -24.67
CA VAL A 74 8.53 -2.27 -23.48
C VAL A 74 9.76 -2.36 -22.58
N LEU A 75 10.15 -1.23 -22.00
CA LEU A 75 11.31 -1.04 -21.14
C LEU A 75 10.87 -0.77 -19.68
N PRO A 76 11.79 -0.72 -18.69
CA PRO A 76 11.42 -0.80 -17.28
C PRO A 76 10.54 0.32 -16.71
N ASP A 77 10.63 1.56 -17.20
CA ASP A 77 9.88 2.69 -16.63
C ASP A 77 8.44 2.71 -17.14
N SER A 78 7.48 2.46 -16.25
CA SER A 78 6.06 2.34 -16.58
C SER A 78 5.19 2.97 -15.50
N LYS A 79 4.11 3.63 -15.93
CA LYS A 79 3.13 4.33 -15.09
C LYS A 79 1.73 3.93 -15.54
N SER A 80 0.83 3.74 -14.58
CA SER A 80 -0.60 3.55 -14.83
C SER A 80 -1.43 4.55 -14.03
N GLN A 81 -2.61 4.87 -14.55
CA GLN A 81 -3.65 5.60 -13.84
C GLN A 81 -5.00 5.04 -14.27
N VAL A 82 -5.90 4.84 -13.32
CA VAL A 82 -7.26 4.35 -13.57
C VAL A 82 -8.26 5.32 -12.96
N THR A 83 -9.18 5.83 -13.78
CA THR A 83 -10.32 6.63 -13.34
C THR A 83 -11.55 5.73 -13.30
N VAL A 84 -12.18 5.63 -12.14
CA VAL A 84 -13.38 4.82 -11.92
C VAL A 84 -14.56 5.75 -11.69
N GLU A 85 -15.65 5.51 -12.42
CA GLU A 85 -16.94 6.15 -12.15
C GLU A 85 -17.60 5.45 -10.96
N TYR A 86 -18.02 6.23 -9.96
CA TYR A 86 -18.75 5.74 -8.80
C TYR A 86 -20.23 6.14 -8.88
N ARG A 87 -21.13 5.24 -8.50
CA ARG A 87 -22.55 5.52 -8.28
C ARG A 87 -22.94 5.01 -6.90
N ASP A 88 -23.60 5.85 -6.11
CA ASP A 88 -24.03 5.51 -4.75
C ASP A 88 -22.90 4.93 -3.89
N GLY A 89 -21.69 5.49 -4.03
CA GLY A 89 -20.51 5.07 -3.28
C GLY A 89 -19.88 3.74 -3.70
N LYS A 90 -20.34 3.13 -4.80
CA LYS A 90 -19.83 1.86 -5.36
C LYS A 90 -19.22 2.04 -6.75
N PRO A 91 -18.15 1.30 -7.10
CA PRO A 91 -17.61 1.30 -8.45
C PRO A 91 -18.65 0.86 -9.48
N HIS A 92 -18.84 1.66 -10.53
CA HIS A 92 -19.82 1.38 -11.59
C HIS A 92 -19.14 0.93 -12.89
N ARG A 93 -18.12 1.67 -13.37
CA ARG A 93 -17.31 1.32 -14.54
C ARG A 93 -15.95 2.01 -14.49
N VAL A 94 -15.00 1.54 -15.31
CA VAL A 94 -13.75 2.27 -15.55
C VAL A 94 -13.97 3.29 -16.66
N ASP A 95 -13.84 4.57 -16.33
CA ASP A 95 -14.01 5.66 -17.29
C ASP A 95 -12.79 5.81 -18.21
N THR A 96 -11.60 5.81 -17.60
CA THR A 96 -10.35 6.05 -18.32
C THR A 96 -9.23 5.19 -17.75
N VAL A 97 -8.45 4.58 -18.63
CA VAL A 97 -7.17 3.94 -18.29
C VAL A 97 -6.06 4.65 -19.03
N VAL A 98 -5.04 5.08 -18.29
CA VAL A 98 -3.82 5.67 -18.83
C VAL A 98 -2.66 4.71 -18.57
N ILE A 99 -1.86 4.42 -19.60
CA ILE A 99 -0.56 3.77 -19.44
C ILE A 99 0.47 4.61 -20.18
N SER A 100 1.51 5.03 -19.46
CA SER A 100 2.71 5.62 -20.03
C SER A 100 3.87 4.67 -19.76
N THR A 101 4.44 4.09 -20.81
CA THR A 101 5.51 3.09 -20.67
C THR A 101 6.67 3.36 -21.62
N GLN A 102 7.88 3.18 -21.10
CA GLN A 102 9.11 3.32 -21.84
C GLN A 102 9.16 2.22 -22.89
N HIS A 103 9.63 2.51 -24.10
CA HIS A 103 9.63 1.53 -25.19
C HIS A 103 10.86 1.64 -26.09
N MET A 104 11.11 0.62 -26.91
CA MET A 104 12.16 0.62 -27.92
C MET A 104 11.90 1.70 -28.98
N ALA A 105 12.98 2.24 -29.55
CA ALA A 105 12.96 3.41 -30.43
C ALA A 105 12.23 3.23 -31.76
N ASP A 106 12.10 1.99 -32.22
CA ASP A 106 11.51 1.55 -33.48
C ASP A 106 10.03 1.15 -33.35
N VAL A 107 9.50 1.07 -32.12
CA VAL A 107 8.09 0.75 -31.86
C VAL A 107 7.21 1.93 -32.25
N THR A 108 6.22 1.67 -33.11
CA THR A 108 5.20 2.67 -33.48
C THR A 108 4.19 2.85 -32.35
N HIS A 109 3.67 4.07 -32.20
CA HIS A 109 2.67 4.39 -31.18
C HIS A 109 1.39 3.55 -31.34
N LYS A 110 0.89 3.39 -32.57
CA LYS A 110 -0.28 2.55 -32.86
C LYS A 110 -0.08 1.08 -32.43
N HIS A 111 1.07 0.50 -32.74
CA HIS A 111 1.37 -0.88 -32.33
C HIS A 111 1.41 -1.01 -30.80
N LEU A 112 2.06 -0.06 -30.12
CA LEU A 112 2.13 -0.04 -28.66
C LEU A 112 0.74 0.11 -28.02
N GLU A 113 -0.13 0.93 -28.61
CA GLU A 113 -1.51 1.11 -28.17
C GLU A 113 -2.31 -0.19 -28.25
N GLU A 114 -2.34 -0.83 -29.42
CA GLU A 114 -3.02 -2.12 -29.62
C GLU A 114 -2.48 -3.20 -28.68
N LEU A 115 -1.15 -3.30 -28.56
CA LEU A 115 -0.47 -4.25 -27.69
C LEU A 115 -0.88 -4.10 -26.22
N LEU A 116 -0.83 -2.88 -25.68
CA LEU A 116 -1.13 -2.64 -24.27
C LEU A 116 -2.63 -2.80 -23.96
N ILE A 117 -3.51 -2.43 -24.89
CA ILE A 117 -4.95 -2.62 -24.69
C ILE A 117 -5.30 -4.11 -24.65
N GLU A 118 -4.85 -4.90 -25.64
CA GLU A 118 -5.22 -6.31 -25.75
C GLU A 118 -4.48 -7.22 -24.77
N SER A 119 -3.18 -7.01 -24.62
CA SER A 119 -2.32 -7.91 -23.83
C SER A 119 -2.21 -7.52 -22.37
N VAL A 120 -2.55 -6.29 -21.97
CA VAL A 120 -2.42 -5.83 -20.57
C VAL A 120 -3.77 -5.40 -20.00
N ILE A 121 -4.40 -4.36 -20.57
CA ILE A 121 -5.59 -3.74 -19.96
C ILE A 121 -6.76 -4.72 -19.90
N LYS A 122 -7.09 -5.37 -21.03
CA LYS A 122 -8.18 -6.36 -21.10
C LYS A 122 -7.91 -7.65 -20.32
N LYS A 123 -6.67 -7.89 -19.89
CA LYS A 123 -6.29 -9.05 -19.04
C LYS A 123 -6.39 -8.74 -17.55
N VAL A 124 -6.24 -7.47 -17.18
CA VAL A 124 -6.24 -7.03 -15.78
C VAL A 124 -7.60 -6.47 -15.36
N VAL A 125 -8.24 -5.67 -16.21
CA VAL A 125 -9.50 -5.02 -15.89
C VAL A 125 -10.66 -5.94 -16.31
N PRO A 126 -11.59 -6.27 -15.39
CA PRO A 126 -12.77 -7.06 -15.72
C PRO A 126 -13.56 -6.46 -16.89
N ALA A 127 -13.98 -7.31 -17.84
CA ALA A 127 -14.61 -6.88 -19.08
C ALA A 127 -15.92 -6.12 -18.86
N GLU A 128 -16.66 -6.47 -17.80
CA GLU A 128 -17.89 -5.81 -17.40
C GLU A 128 -17.71 -4.35 -16.97
N LEU A 129 -16.49 -3.97 -16.56
CA LEU A 129 -16.13 -2.60 -16.19
C LEU A 129 -15.61 -1.77 -17.38
N LEU A 130 -15.26 -2.41 -18.50
CA LEU A 130 -14.68 -1.77 -19.69
C LEU A 130 -15.75 -1.29 -20.68
N LYS A 131 -16.77 -0.58 -20.18
CA LYS A 131 -17.86 -0.02 -21.01
C LYS A 131 -17.58 1.44 -21.32
N ASP A 132 -17.47 1.75 -22.61
CA ASP A 132 -17.16 3.10 -23.13
C ASP A 132 -15.91 3.70 -22.47
N THR A 133 -14.92 2.85 -22.19
CA THR A 133 -13.69 3.24 -21.53
C THR A 133 -12.74 3.91 -22.50
N ARG A 134 -12.16 5.04 -22.09
CA ARG A 134 -11.10 5.72 -22.83
C ARG A 134 -9.75 5.10 -22.49
N PHE A 135 -8.99 4.72 -23.51
CA PHE A 135 -7.62 4.25 -23.36
C PHE A 135 -6.66 5.34 -23.81
N LEU A 136 -5.80 5.81 -22.91
CA LEU A 136 -4.79 6.81 -23.19
C LEU A 136 -3.41 6.17 -23.08
N ILE A 137 -2.90 5.65 -24.20
CA ILE A 137 -1.61 4.98 -24.26
C ILE A 137 -0.54 5.96 -24.71
N ASN A 138 0.50 6.14 -23.90
CA ASN A 138 1.59 7.09 -24.11
C ASN A 138 1.07 8.43 -24.71
N PRO A 139 0.21 9.18 -23.98
CA PRO A 139 -0.49 10.33 -24.54
C PRO A 139 0.42 11.47 -25.01
N THR A 140 1.68 11.50 -24.57
CA THR A 140 2.72 12.44 -25.04
C THR A 140 3.47 11.93 -26.28
N GLY A 141 3.08 10.79 -26.84
CA GLY A 141 3.75 10.12 -27.95
C GLY A 141 4.95 9.29 -27.50
N ARG A 142 6.16 9.69 -27.91
CA ARG A 142 7.38 8.87 -27.76
C ARG A 142 7.92 8.91 -26.33
N PHE A 143 8.24 7.75 -25.75
CA PHE A 143 8.89 7.63 -24.44
C PHE A 143 10.01 6.57 -24.47
N VAL A 144 11.20 6.97 -24.93
CA VAL A 144 12.36 6.05 -25.09
C VAL A 144 13.38 6.22 -23.97
N ILE A 145 13.60 7.46 -23.51
CA ILE A 145 14.48 7.76 -22.38
C ILE A 145 13.63 7.71 -21.10
N GLY A 146 14.05 6.91 -20.13
CA GLY A 146 13.34 6.75 -18.85
C GLY A 146 14.29 6.36 -17.71
N GLY A 147 13.71 6.07 -16.54
CA GLY A 147 14.47 5.72 -15.35
C GLY A 147 15.35 6.89 -14.84
N PRO A 148 16.43 6.59 -14.08
CA PRO A 148 17.28 7.62 -13.47
C PRO A 148 17.96 8.58 -14.45
N HIS A 149 18.03 8.22 -15.74
CA HIS A 149 18.54 9.12 -16.77
C HIS A 149 17.52 10.19 -17.17
N GLY A 150 16.22 9.87 -17.10
CA GLY A 150 15.12 10.80 -17.38
C GLY A 150 14.77 11.67 -16.17
N ASP A 151 14.66 11.08 -14.98
CA ASP A 151 14.21 11.77 -13.76
C ASP A 151 14.97 11.28 -12.51
N CYS A 152 15.19 12.18 -11.53
CA CYS A 152 15.78 11.81 -10.25
C CYS A 152 14.79 11.04 -9.36
N GLY A 153 15.19 9.87 -8.85
CA GLY A 153 14.42 9.08 -7.89
C GLY A 153 14.91 9.25 -6.45
N LEU A 154 13.97 9.34 -5.50
CA LEU A 154 14.26 9.36 -4.06
C LEU A 154 13.32 8.42 -3.31
N THR A 155 13.83 7.76 -2.27
CA THR A 155 13.05 6.95 -1.34
C THR A 155 11.91 7.76 -0.72
N GLY A 156 10.71 7.18 -0.61
CA GLY A 156 9.57 7.83 0.04
C GLY A 156 8.87 8.91 -0.81
N ARG A 157 9.11 8.98 -2.12
CA ARG A 157 8.41 9.92 -3.04
C ARG A 157 7.20 9.32 -3.75
N LYS A 158 6.70 8.18 -3.24
CA LYS A 158 5.56 7.43 -3.78
C LYS A 158 4.61 6.93 -2.70
N ILE A 159 4.58 7.57 -1.52
CA ILE A 159 3.80 7.10 -0.35
C ILE A 159 2.29 6.89 -0.60
N ILE A 160 1.68 7.69 -1.48
CA ILE A 160 0.27 7.50 -1.87
C ILE A 160 0.08 6.29 -2.80
N VAL A 161 1.06 6.01 -3.65
CA VAL A 161 1.11 4.78 -4.47
C VAL A 161 1.39 3.58 -3.58
N ASP A 162 2.28 3.71 -2.60
CA ASP A 162 2.58 2.62 -1.66
C ASP A 162 1.35 2.20 -0.83
N THR A 163 0.34 3.07 -0.70
CA THR A 163 -0.83 2.90 0.16
C THR A 163 -2.14 2.77 -0.62
N TYR A 164 -3.04 3.76 -0.50
CA TYR A 164 -4.46 3.65 -0.90
C TYR A 164 -4.83 4.53 -2.09
N GLY A 165 -3.85 5.07 -2.81
CA GLY A 165 -4.09 5.87 -4.02
C GLY A 165 -4.89 7.16 -3.79
N GLY A 166 -4.87 7.70 -2.56
CA GLY A 166 -5.59 8.92 -2.19
C GLY A 166 -7.03 8.69 -1.75
N TYR A 167 -7.48 7.44 -1.64
CA TYR A 167 -8.85 7.12 -1.19
C TYR A 167 -9.03 7.32 0.33
N GLY A 168 -7.99 7.02 1.11
CA GLY A 168 -7.94 7.25 2.55
C GLY A 168 -6.94 8.34 2.91
N ARG A 169 -6.84 8.62 4.21
CA ARG A 169 -5.87 9.58 4.77
C ARG A 169 -4.46 8.99 4.80
N HIS A 170 -3.45 9.85 4.89
CA HIS A 170 -2.04 9.44 4.98
C HIS A 170 -1.30 10.35 5.96
N GLY A 171 -0.53 9.76 6.89
CA GLY A 171 0.14 10.53 7.94
C GLY A 171 1.54 11.07 7.59
N GLY A 172 2.05 10.71 6.41
CA GLY A 172 3.25 11.31 5.80
C GLY A 172 4.52 10.45 5.87
N GLY A 173 4.54 9.45 6.76
CA GLY A 173 5.65 8.52 6.90
C GLY A 173 5.87 7.63 5.66
N ALA A 174 7.10 7.60 5.14
CA ALA A 174 7.51 6.63 4.12
C ALA A 174 7.84 5.25 4.73
N PHE A 175 7.71 4.17 3.95
CA PHE A 175 7.96 2.81 4.43
C PHE A 175 9.37 2.29 4.12
N SER A 176 9.82 2.41 2.88
CA SER A 176 11.07 1.80 2.41
C SER A 176 12.31 2.38 3.10
N GLY A 177 13.25 1.50 3.46
CA GLY A 177 14.47 1.86 4.18
C GLY A 177 14.36 1.88 5.72
N LYS A 178 13.19 1.55 6.28
CA LYS A 178 12.94 1.57 7.73
C LYS A 178 12.75 0.16 8.29
N ASP A 179 13.41 -0.15 9.41
CA ASP A 179 13.16 -1.38 10.15
C ASP A 179 11.84 -1.28 10.96
N PRO A 180 11.29 -2.40 11.47
CA PRO A 180 9.99 -2.44 12.14
C PRO A 180 9.85 -1.63 13.44
N SER A 181 10.95 -1.15 14.06
CA SER A 181 10.85 -0.21 15.20
C SER A 181 10.31 1.17 14.79
N LYS A 182 10.35 1.50 13.48
CA LYS A 182 9.85 2.77 12.96
C LYS A 182 8.36 2.62 12.67
N VAL A 183 7.55 3.22 13.54
CA VAL A 183 6.08 3.14 13.53
C VAL A 183 5.46 3.60 12.21
N ASP A 184 6.14 4.46 11.44
CA ASP A 184 5.73 4.82 10.08
C ASP A 184 5.42 3.60 9.20
N ARG A 185 6.19 2.51 9.35
CA ARG A 185 5.97 1.26 8.63
C ARG A 185 5.11 0.30 9.43
N SER A 186 5.54 -0.05 10.64
CA SER A 186 4.91 -1.14 11.40
C SER A 186 3.48 -0.78 11.82
N ALA A 187 3.23 0.44 12.30
CA ALA A 187 1.89 0.85 12.68
C ALA A 187 0.98 1.10 11.47
N ALA A 188 1.50 1.55 10.33
CA ALA A 188 0.71 1.61 9.10
C ALA A 188 0.26 0.21 8.63
N TYR A 189 1.14 -0.80 8.75
CA TYR A 189 0.77 -2.18 8.46
C TYR A 189 -0.24 -2.73 9.47
N MET A 190 -0.08 -2.42 10.76
CA MET A 190 -1.03 -2.82 11.79
C MET A 190 -2.41 -2.17 11.59
N ALA A 191 -2.44 -0.89 11.22
CA ALA A 191 -3.68 -0.20 10.92
C ALA A 191 -4.38 -0.83 9.70
N ARG A 192 -3.63 -1.17 8.64
CA ARG A 192 -4.17 -1.93 7.50
C ARG A 192 -4.76 -3.27 7.96
N TYR A 193 -4.01 -4.03 8.76
CA TYR A 193 -4.43 -5.31 9.27
C TYR A 193 -5.73 -5.21 10.07
N ALA A 194 -5.83 -4.24 10.99
CA ALA A 194 -7.04 -3.98 11.76
C ALA A 194 -8.23 -3.60 10.87
N ALA A 195 -8.06 -2.60 9.99
CA ALA A 195 -9.12 -2.15 9.08
C ALA A 195 -9.63 -3.30 8.17
N LYS A 196 -8.70 -4.10 7.63
CA LYS A 196 -9.01 -5.24 6.78
C LYS A 196 -9.79 -6.31 7.55
N ASN A 197 -9.41 -6.61 8.79
CA ASN A 197 -10.14 -7.55 9.64
C ASN A 197 -11.54 -7.05 10.02
N VAL A 198 -11.73 -5.75 10.25
CA VAL A 198 -13.06 -5.16 10.50
C VAL A 198 -13.99 -5.37 9.29
N VAL A 199 -13.50 -5.09 8.08
CA VAL A 199 -14.30 -5.28 6.84
C VAL A 199 -14.54 -6.77 6.57
N ALA A 200 -13.52 -7.62 6.75
CA ALA A 200 -13.63 -9.07 6.59
C ALA A 200 -14.58 -9.72 7.60
N ALA A 201 -14.67 -9.18 8.81
CA ALA A 201 -15.63 -9.61 9.84
C ALA A 201 -17.08 -9.25 9.48
N GLY A 202 -17.30 -8.43 8.46
CA GLY A 202 -18.63 -7.94 8.08
C GLY A 202 -19.15 -6.83 8.99
N LEU A 203 -18.28 -6.19 9.77
CA LEU A 203 -18.68 -5.09 10.67
C LEU A 203 -18.87 -3.76 9.95
N ALA A 204 -18.29 -3.59 8.76
CA ALA A 204 -18.47 -2.42 7.89
C ALA A 204 -18.21 -2.76 6.42
N ASP A 205 -18.67 -1.92 5.50
CA ASP A 205 -18.30 -2.00 4.08
C ASP A 205 -17.01 -1.24 3.77
N LYS A 206 -16.71 -0.19 4.55
CA LYS A 206 -15.49 0.62 4.52
C LYS A 206 -15.04 0.87 5.96
N CYS A 207 -13.73 0.83 6.20
CA CYS A 207 -13.16 1.11 7.51
C CYS A 207 -11.81 1.78 7.36
N GLU A 208 -11.61 2.89 8.07
CA GLU A 208 -10.31 3.50 8.29
C GLU A 208 -9.93 3.41 9.77
N VAL A 209 -8.69 3.02 10.04
CA VAL A 209 -8.09 2.98 11.38
C VAL A 209 -6.95 3.99 11.42
N GLN A 210 -6.96 4.90 12.38
CA GLN A 210 -5.88 5.87 12.61
C GLN A 210 -5.16 5.55 13.92
N LEU A 211 -3.83 5.52 13.86
CA LEU A 211 -2.95 5.36 15.01
C LEU A 211 -2.06 6.60 15.15
N SER A 212 -1.72 6.98 16.38
CA SER A 212 -0.69 7.99 16.65
C SER A 212 0.25 7.57 17.76
N TYR A 213 1.49 8.04 17.71
CA TYR A 213 2.52 7.72 18.70
C TYR A 213 3.35 8.95 19.06
N ALA A 214 3.90 8.92 20.28
CA ALA A 214 4.97 9.80 20.72
C ALA A 214 6.29 9.00 20.78
N ILE A 215 7.41 9.63 20.41
CA ILE A 215 8.72 8.97 20.41
C ILE A 215 9.07 8.42 21.80
N GLY A 216 9.54 7.17 21.84
CA GLY A 216 9.95 6.48 23.06
C GLY A 216 8.82 6.05 24.00
N TYR A 217 7.55 6.32 23.65
CA TYR A 217 6.39 5.86 24.40
C TYR A 217 5.81 4.58 23.75
N PRO A 218 5.52 3.53 24.52
CA PRO A 218 5.07 2.25 23.94
C PRO A 218 3.61 2.25 23.51
N GLU A 219 2.72 2.93 24.24
CA GLU A 219 1.29 2.95 23.92
C GLU A 219 0.96 3.98 22.82
N PRO A 220 -0.03 3.70 21.95
CA PRO A 220 -0.50 4.72 21.02
C PRO A 220 -1.14 5.89 21.77
N THR A 221 -0.84 7.12 21.34
CA THR A 221 -1.50 8.33 21.86
C THR A 221 -2.95 8.45 21.38
N SER A 222 -3.31 7.79 20.28
CA SER A 222 -4.68 7.66 19.81
C SER A 222 -4.88 6.40 18.96
N VAL A 223 -6.08 5.82 19.06
CA VAL A 223 -6.61 4.79 18.15
C VAL A 223 -8.00 5.26 17.75
N LEU A 224 -8.24 5.56 16.48
CA LEU A 224 -9.54 6.00 15.96
C LEU A 224 -10.02 5.05 14.87
N VAL A 225 -11.33 4.85 14.78
CA VAL A 225 -11.99 4.07 13.74
C VAL A 225 -13.10 4.91 13.11
N ASP A 226 -13.17 4.92 11.78
CA ASP A 226 -14.20 5.60 11.00
C ASP A 226 -14.74 4.61 9.94
N THR A 227 -16.02 4.27 10.02
CA THR A 227 -16.65 3.36 9.04
C THR A 227 -17.39 4.08 7.93
N PHE A 228 -17.31 5.41 7.88
CA PHE A 228 -17.96 6.24 6.87
C PHE A 228 -19.47 6.00 6.79
N GLY A 229 -20.10 5.69 7.93
CA GLY A 229 -21.53 5.37 8.03
C GLY A 229 -21.92 4.01 7.46
N THR A 230 -20.95 3.12 7.21
CA THR A 230 -21.20 1.76 6.70
C THR A 230 -21.13 0.68 7.77
N GLY A 231 -20.86 1.05 9.02
CA GLY A 231 -20.79 0.15 10.16
C GLY A 231 -22.13 -0.49 10.50
N THR A 232 -22.09 -1.75 10.97
CA THR A 232 -23.27 -2.45 11.52
C THR A 232 -23.62 -2.02 12.94
N MET A 233 -22.74 -1.22 13.57
CA MET A 233 -22.89 -0.60 14.88
C MET A 233 -22.07 0.69 14.92
N ASP A 234 -22.23 1.46 16.00
CA ASP A 234 -21.50 2.72 16.19
C ASP A 234 -19.97 2.53 16.11
N ASP A 235 -19.29 3.49 15.49
CA ASP A 235 -17.83 3.47 15.31
C ASP A 235 -17.08 3.33 16.63
N ASP A 236 -17.60 3.90 17.74
CA ASP A 236 -17.02 3.75 19.07
C ASP A 236 -17.01 2.30 19.57
N LYS A 237 -18.05 1.53 19.26
CA LYS A 237 -18.13 0.10 19.63
C LYS A 237 -17.16 -0.72 18.79
N ILE A 238 -17.04 -0.41 17.49
CA ILE A 238 -16.06 -1.05 16.62
C ILE A 238 -14.64 -0.71 17.07
N ALA A 239 -14.38 0.56 17.41
CA ALA A 239 -13.11 1.01 17.95
C ALA A 239 -12.74 0.29 19.24
N GLN A 240 -13.70 0.06 20.15
CA GLN A 240 -13.46 -0.71 21.36
C GLN A 240 -13.05 -2.16 21.05
N ARG A 241 -13.79 -2.85 20.18
CA ARG A 241 -13.44 -4.22 19.75
C ARG A 241 -12.06 -4.30 19.10
N VAL A 242 -11.70 -3.30 18.29
CA VAL A 242 -10.36 -3.17 17.69
C VAL A 242 -9.30 -3.02 18.78
N ARG A 243 -9.49 -2.14 19.77
CA ARG A 243 -8.53 -1.98 20.89
C ARG A 243 -8.37 -3.27 21.71
N ASP A 244 -9.46 -4.00 21.94
CA ASP A 244 -9.43 -5.23 22.73
C ASP A 244 -8.82 -6.43 21.97
N SER A 245 -8.84 -6.38 20.62
CA SER A 245 -8.40 -7.51 19.78
C SER A 245 -6.96 -7.41 19.29
N PHE A 246 -6.34 -6.23 19.37
CA PHE A 246 -5.05 -5.94 18.75
C PHE A 246 -4.11 -5.23 19.72
N ASP A 247 -2.86 -5.70 19.80
CA ASP A 247 -1.78 -5.02 20.54
C ASP A 247 -1.12 -3.98 19.63
N PHE A 248 -1.38 -2.71 19.89
CA PHE A 248 -0.86 -1.59 19.11
C PHE A 248 0.50 -1.07 19.61
N ARG A 249 1.11 -1.67 20.63
CA ARG A 249 2.48 -1.28 21.03
C ARG A 249 3.48 -1.73 19.96
N PRO A 250 4.56 -0.98 19.67
CA PRO A 250 5.54 -1.34 18.63
C PRO A 250 6.04 -2.78 18.73
N GLY A 251 6.40 -3.24 19.93
CA GLY A 251 6.83 -4.63 20.14
C GLY A 251 5.70 -5.65 19.92
N GLY A 252 4.46 -5.30 20.29
CA GLY A 252 3.26 -6.10 20.03
C GLY A 252 3.01 -6.29 18.53
N ILE A 253 3.08 -5.19 17.77
CA ILE A 253 2.94 -5.17 16.31
C ILE A 253 3.99 -6.06 15.64
N VAL A 254 5.25 -5.92 16.05
CA VAL A 254 6.35 -6.71 15.49
C VAL A 254 6.13 -8.21 15.67
N ARG A 255 5.63 -8.62 16.84
CA ARG A 255 5.30 -10.04 17.14
C ARG A 255 4.09 -10.52 16.35
N GLU A 256 2.97 -9.79 16.41
CA GLU A 256 1.70 -10.17 15.76
C GLU A 256 1.85 -10.32 14.24
N LEU A 257 2.53 -9.35 13.62
CA LEU A 257 2.78 -9.33 12.19
C LEU A 257 4.09 -10.01 11.79
N LYS A 258 4.82 -10.63 12.73
CA LYS A 258 6.01 -11.44 12.43
C LYS A 258 7.08 -10.68 11.63
N LEU A 259 7.27 -9.40 11.95
CA LEU A 259 8.07 -8.46 11.15
C LEU A 259 9.59 -8.68 11.27
N LEU A 260 10.04 -9.42 12.28
CA LEU A 260 11.45 -9.78 12.48
C LEU A 260 11.70 -11.29 12.36
N GLU A 261 10.75 -12.07 11.82
CA GLU A 261 10.99 -13.50 11.59
C GLU A 261 12.18 -13.71 10.63
N PRO A 262 13.05 -14.71 10.88
CA PRO A 262 14.15 -15.03 9.98
C PRO A 262 13.68 -15.23 8.55
N GLY A 263 14.36 -14.59 7.60
CA GLY A 263 14.03 -14.67 6.17
C GLY A 263 12.96 -13.67 5.70
N ARG A 264 12.41 -12.83 6.58
CA ARG A 264 11.51 -11.72 6.20
C ARG A 264 12.18 -10.79 5.19
N LYS A 265 11.53 -10.56 4.04
CA LYS A 265 12.03 -9.70 2.95
C LYS A 265 11.07 -8.54 2.74
N TYR A 266 11.60 -7.33 2.72
CA TYR A 266 10.81 -6.12 2.42
C TYR A 266 10.99 -5.60 1.00
N ARG A 267 11.90 -6.19 0.21
CA ARG A 267 12.19 -5.72 -1.14
C ARG A 267 10.96 -5.80 -2.06
N GLU A 268 10.16 -6.84 -1.90
CA GLU A 268 8.97 -7.07 -2.72
C GLU A 268 7.81 -6.12 -2.42
N THR A 269 7.85 -5.41 -1.28
CA THR A 269 6.88 -4.37 -0.94
C THR A 269 7.17 -3.05 -1.65
N ALA A 270 8.42 -2.81 -2.06
CA ALA A 270 8.90 -1.51 -2.53
C ALA A 270 8.40 -1.09 -3.93
N ALA A 271 7.55 -1.92 -4.53
CA ALA A 271 6.85 -1.64 -5.79
C ALA A 271 5.50 -2.38 -5.78
N TYR A 272 4.56 -1.84 -6.56
CA TYR A 272 3.20 -2.39 -6.73
C TYR A 272 2.33 -2.36 -5.46
N GLY A 273 2.62 -1.43 -4.55
CA GLY A 273 1.87 -1.25 -3.30
C GLY A 273 2.31 -2.19 -2.18
N HIS A 274 2.20 -1.69 -0.96
CA HIS A 274 2.41 -2.46 0.26
C HIS A 274 1.17 -3.26 0.69
N PHE A 275 -0.01 -2.87 0.20
CA PHE A 275 -1.30 -3.40 0.61
C PHE A 275 -2.07 -4.05 -0.55
N GLY A 276 -3.02 -4.92 -0.20
CA GLY A 276 -3.87 -5.64 -1.16
C GLY A 276 -3.19 -6.80 -1.87
N ARG A 277 -2.11 -7.34 -1.29
CA ARG A 277 -1.28 -8.39 -1.90
C ARG A 277 -1.19 -9.60 -1.00
N GLU A 278 -1.19 -10.77 -1.61
CA GLU A 278 -1.04 -12.03 -0.91
C GLU A 278 0.40 -12.53 -0.96
N GLY A 279 0.73 -13.49 -0.09
CA GLY A 279 2.03 -14.12 0.02
C GLY A 279 2.64 -13.95 1.41
N ASP A 280 3.64 -14.78 1.71
CA ASP A 280 4.20 -14.92 3.06
C ASP A 280 4.74 -13.62 3.63
N THR A 281 5.20 -12.71 2.78
CA THR A 281 5.72 -11.39 3.18
C THR A 281 4.64 -10.46 3.74
N PHE A 282 3.41 -10.52 3.25
CA PHE A 282 2.33 -9.57 3.56
C PHE A 282 1.47 -10.06 4.71
N THR A 283 2.07 -10.32 5.87
CA THR A 283 1.38 -10.86 7.06
C THR A 283 0.24 -9.96 7.55
N TRP A 284 0.30 -8.66 7.29
CA TRP A 284 -0.74 -7.67 7.56
C TRP A 284 -1.96 -7.74 6.62
N GLU A 285 -1.91 -8.58 5.59
CA GLU A 285 -3.04 -8.82 4.68
C GLU A 285 -3.89 -10.03 5.10
N ARG A 286 -3.52 -10.74 6.17
CA ARG A 286 -4.34 -11.82 6.73
C ARG A 286 -5.62 -11.26 7.35
N THR A 287 -6.66 -12.10 7.39
CA THR A 287 -7.96 -11.78 8.00
C THR A 287 -8.30 -12.76 9.14
N ASP A 288 -7.28 -13.26 9.82
CA ASP A 288 -7.34 -14.27 10.88
C ASP A 288 -7.86 -13.74 12.23
N ARG A 289 -8.03 -12.43 12.36
CA ARG A 289 -8.63 -11.77 13.54
C ARG A 289 -10.08 -11.33 13.30
N ALA A 290 -10.65 -11.61 12.13
CA ALA A 290 -12.01 -11.21 11.80
C ALA A 290 -13.06 -11.81 12.75
N ASP A 291 -12.91 -13.07 13.15
CA ASP A 291 -13.87 -13.70 14.08
C ASP A 291 -13.74 -13.17 15.51
N ALA A 292 -12.52 -12.84 15.97
CA ALA A 292 -12.31 -12.20 17.28
C ALA A 292 -13.04 -10.86 17.42
N LEU A 293 -13.26 -10.15 16.29
CA LEU A 293 -13.99 -8.88 16.27
C LEU A 293 -15.52 -9.04 16.31
N LYS A 294 -16.07 -10.24 16.13
CA LYS A 294 -17.54 -10.42 16.11
C LYS A 294 -18.16 -10.43 17.51
N GLY A 295 -17.36 -10.66 18.56
CA GLY A 295 -17.81 -10.78 19.94
C GLY A 295 -18.21 -12.20 20.30
#